data_AF-A0A0W1AC31-F1
#
_entry.id   AF-A0A0W1AC31-F1
#
_cell.length_a   1.000
_cell.length_b   1.000
_cell.length_c   1.000
_cell.angle_alpha   90.00
_cell.angle_beta   90.00
_cell.angle_gamma   90.00
#
_symmetry.space_group_name_H-M   'P 1'
#
loop_
_entity.id
_entity.type
_entity.pdbx_description
1 polymer ?
#
loop_
_entity_poly.entity_id
_entity_poly.type
_entity_poly.pdbx_seq_one_letter_code
_entity_poly.pdbx_strand_id
1 'polypeptide(L)'
;MKLEKLRQILKEYDQTWYLRKYFYGDHERANKFRNYLQKFENAQDDYELTASDVFRLLKKIPEIAAGGSNLQFIESIRNNIACNDLFEIYTVLKSAKLMTEHSFQIIYSLPYDGLSFLQSLFCGLPSQRIALNSEVLETVLVIASRTPYYLKIIEQSLRFLHNRNHLTITALNLLASKINDIHSIFHILQELDRANCLNDRCLDYFAQQEHLHSVDTLISLLNRAEITLDDELIKSICTNSNIHYLEEVIPVLLDSKELLLNIETFTMLLKQDFIFFLEKKSVLKILQKNDLLDKRAFDHVCTNDIFSLNQILVILSDKSLLKDNKEIINSVFNKEFDDYRFYSAIRYLQKANLLDQTSLTSCYKLSLKKTKAELFDLLKLFDDSNFSISKEKLGDCVF
;
A
#
# COMPACT_ATOMS: atom_id res chain seq x y z
N MET A 1 35.69 -18.60 -2.94
CA MET A 1 37.18 -18.53 -2.93
C MET A 1 37.74 -19.94 -2.96
N LYS A 2 38.72 -20.22 -3.84
CA LYS A 2 39.35 -21.54 -3.94
C LYS A 2 40.39 -21.80 -2.84
N LEU A 3 40.49 -23.05 -2.41
CA LEU A 3 41.48 -23.53 -1.44
C LEU A 3 42.92 -23.27 -1.89
N GLU A 4 43.18 -23.39 -3.20
CA GLU A 4 44.46 -23.05 -3.84
C GLU A 4 45.00 -21.69 -3.38
N LYS A 5 44.15 -20.65 -3.37
CA LYS A 5 44.54 -19.29 -2.98
C LYS A 5 45.04 -19.23 -1.55
N LEU A 6 44.38 -19.95 -0.64
CA LEU A 6 44.82 -20.00 0.76
C LEU A 6 46.13 -20.76 0.93
N ARG A 7 46.32 -21.87 0.21
CA ARG A 7 47.58 -22.63 0.20
C ARG A 7 48.72 -21.78 -0.36
N GLN A 8 48.47 -21.03 -1.43
CA GLN A 8 49.43 -20.12 -2.03
C GLN A 8 49.87 -19.02 -1.05
N ILE A 9 48.92 -18.36 -0.37
CA ILE A 9 49.25 -17.31 0.62
C ILE A 9 50.14 -17.87 1.75
N LEU A 10 49.87 -19.10 2.23
CA LEU A 10 50.73 -19.73 3.23
C LEU A 10 52.13 -20.05 2.68
N LYS A 11 52.21 -20.55 1.44
CA LYS A 11 53.48 -20.84 0.78
C LYS A 11 54.33 -19.58 0.59
N GLU A 12 53.73 -18.49 0.12
CA GLU A 12 54.39 -17.19 -0.05
C GLU A 12 54.88 -16.64 1.29
N TYR A 13 54.07 -16.76 2.35
CA TYR A 13 54.48 -16.40 3.70
C TYR A 13 55.67 -17.24 4.18
N ASP A 14 55.62 -18.57 4.04
CA ASP A 14 56.69 -19.46 4.48
C ASP A 14 58.01 -19.20 3.72
N GLN A 15 57.94 -18.85 2.43
CA GLN A 15 59.10 -18.47 1.63
C GLN A 15 59.70 -17.12 2.07
N THR A 16 58.84 -16.13 2.32
CA THR A 16 59.28 -14.76 2.67
C THR A 16 59.74 -14.65 4.13
N TRP A 17 59.15 -15.44 5.03
CA TRP A 17 59.45 -15.45 6.46
C TRP A 17 60.50 -16.48 6.86
N TYR A 18 60.99 -17.31 5.93
CA TYR A 18 61.90 -18.44 6.18
C TYR A 18 63.10 -18.10 7.07
N LEU A 19 63.82 -17.01 6.74
CA LEU A 19 64.99 -16.56 7.52
C LEU A 19 64.61 -16.06 8.91
N ARG A 20 63.53 -15.27 9.05
CA ARG A 20 63.07 -14.78 10.37
C ARG A 20 62.50 -15.89 11.25
N LYS A 21 61.83 -16.89 10.68
CA LYS A 21 61.31 -18.08 11.37
C LYS A 21 62.41 -18.84 12.10
N TYR A 22 63.61 -18.91 11.51
CA TYR A 22 64.77 -19.54 12.12
C TYR A 22 65.24 -18.80 13.39
N PHE A 23 65.09 -17.48 13.45
CA PHE A 23 65.54 -16.65 14.57
C PHE A 23 64.46 -16.34 15.61
N TYR A 24 63.19 -16.23 15.21
CA TYR A 24 62.09 -15.72 16.04
C TYR A 24 60.91 -16.70 16.18
N GLY A 25 60.98 -17.87 15.53
CA GLY A 25 59.90 -18.85 15.49
C GLY A 25 58.79 -18.48 14.51
N ASP A 26 57.82 -19.40 14.36
CA ASP A 26 56.64 -19.17 13.53
C ASP A 26 55.66 -18.23 14.24
N HIS A 27 55.08 -17.29 13.50
CA HIS A 27 54.04 -16.43 14.02
C HIS A 27 52.81 -17.28 14.43
N GLU A 28 52.29 -17.10 15.65
CA GLU A 28 51.18 -17.92 16.18
C GLU A 28 49.98 -18.00 15.22
N ARG A 29 49.65 -16.86 14.60
CA ARG A 29 48.58 -16.75 13.59
C ARG A 29 48.83 -17.63 12.35
N ALA A 30 50.07 -17.73 11.86
CA ALA A 30 50.42 -18.60 10.74
C ALA A 30 50.31 -20.09 11.13
N ASN A 31 50.69 -20.45 12.37
CA ASN A 31 50.47 -21.80 12.89
C ASN A 31 48.98 -22.16 12.99
N LYS A 32 48.14 -21.25 13.50
CA LYS A 32 46.68 -21.44 13.53
C LYS A 32 46.10 -21.63 12.12
N PHE A 33 46.61 -20.90 11.14
CA PHE A 33 46.21 -21.02 9.74
C PHE A 33 46.65 -22.36 9.11
N ARG A 34 47.89 -22.79 9.36
CA ARG A 34 48.38 -24.10 8.92
C ARG A 34 47.54 -25.23 9.50
N ASN A 35 47.23 -25.19 10.79
CA ASN A 35 46.36 -26.17 11.46
C ASN A 35 44.90 -26.10 10.98
N TYR A 36 44.47 -24.97 10.40
CA TYR A 36 43.19 -24.89 9.72
C TYR A 36 43.25 -25.58 8.36
N LEU A 37 44.29 -25.32 7.55
CA LEU A 37 44.46 -25.93 6.24
C LEU A 37 44.70 -27.46 6.27
N GLN A 38 45.27 -27.99 7.34
CA GLN A 38 45.40 -29.45 7.53
C GLN A 38 44.06 -30.19 7.45
N LYS A 39 42.93 -29.54 7.80
CA LYS A 39 41.60 -30.15 7.64
C LYS A 39 41.24 -30.46 6.19
N PHE A 40 41.91 -29.81 5.25
CA PHE A 40 41.72 -29.94 3.82
C PHE A 40 42.90 -30.65 3.16
N GLU A 41 43.74 -31.39 3.89
CA GLU A 41 44.94 -32.04 3.35
C GLU A 41 44.65 -32.89 2.10
N ASN A 42 43.54 -33.61 2.11
CA ASN A 42 43.11 -34.46 1.00
C ASN A 42 42.15 -33.78 0.00
N ALA A 43 41.81 -32.51 0.21
CA ALA A 43 40.95 -31.77 -0.70
C ALA A 43 41.75 -31.26 -1.92
N GLN A 44 41.13 -31.29 -3.09
CA GLN A 44 41.71 -30.76 -4.31
C GLN A 44 41.82 -29.22 -4.26
N ASP A 45 42.77 -28.65 -4.98
CA ASP A 45 43.05 -27.21 -5.00
C ASP A 45 41.87 -26.36 -5.51
N ASP A 46 41.06 -26.93 -6.40
CA ASP A 46 39.88 -26.30 -6.98
C ASP A 46 38.67 -26.25 -6.04
N TYR A 47 38.76 -26.89 -4.86
CA TYR A 47 37.73 -26.84 -3.83
C TYR A 47 37.37 -25.39 -3.48
N GLU A 48 36.09 -25.05 -3.62
CA GLU A 48 35.56 -23.76 -3.21
C GLU A 48 35.14 -23.80 -1.74
N LEU A 49 35.74 -22.92 -0.94
CA LEU A 49 35.39 -22.80 0.47
C LEU A 49 33.93 -22.40 0.64
N THR A 50 33.23 -23.14 1.49
CA THR A 50 31.86 -22.81 1.87
C THR A 50 31.82 -21.69 2.91
N ALA A 51 30.66 -21.09 3.12
CA ALA A 51 30.45 -20.14 4.20
C ALA A 51 30.78 -20.73 5.59
N SER A 52 30.53 -22.02 5.81
CA SER A 52 30.89 -22.70 7.07
C SER A 52 32.40 -22.75 7.27
N ASP A 53 33.15 -23.04 6.21
CA ASP A 53 34.62 -23.09 6.25
C ASP A 53 35.19 -21.72 6.61
N VAL A 54 34.73 -20.68 5.91
CA VAL A 54 35.11 -19.29 6.19
C VAL A 54 34.72 -18.90 7.63
N PHE A 55 33.53 -19.27 8.10
CA PHE A 55 33.11 -18.96 9.47
C PHE A 55 34.03 -19.60 10.51
N ARG A 56 34.42 -20.87 10.31
CA ARG A 56 35.36 -21.59 11.17
C ARG A 56 36.74 -20.98 11.12
N LEU A 57 37.19 -20.51 9.96
CA LEU A 57 38.45 -19.78 9.81
C LEU A 57 38.44 -18.50 10.64
N LEU A 58 37.40 -17.67 10.53
CA LEU A 58 37.25 -16.42 11.31
C LEU A 58 37.13 -16.67 12.82
N LYS A 59 36.57 -17.81 13.24
CA LYS A 59 36.56 -18.23 14.64
C LYS A 59 37.96 -18.61 15.13
N LYS A 60 38.73 -19.35 14.33
CA LYS A 60 40.10 -19.77 14.68
C LYS A 60 41.10 -18.62 14.66
N ILE A 61 40.94 -17.67 13.75
CA ILE A 61 41.85 -16.53 13.54
C ILE A 61 41.01 -15.25 13.46
N PRO A 62 40.56 -14.72 14.60
CA PRO A 62 39.73 -13.51 14.66
C PRO A 62 40.37 -12.29 14.01
N GLU A 63 41.70 -12.23 13.95
CA GLU A 63 42.46 -11.11 13.39
C GLU A 63 42.22 -10.90 11.90
N ILE A 64 41.73 -11.92 11.17
CA ILE A 64 41.31 -11.77 9.77
C ILE A 64 40.18 -10.73 9.64
N ALA A 65 39.27 -10.67 10.61
CA ALA A 65 38.16 -9.72 10.61
C ALA A 65 38.48 -8.40 11.35
N ALA A 66 39.61 -8.33 12.06
CA ALA A 66 39.98 -7.13 12.81
C ALA A 66 40.45 -6.01 11.88
N GLY A 67 40.08 -4.76 12.20
CA GLY A 67 40.64 -3.57 11.54
C GLY A 67 42.11 -3.36 11.92
N GLY A 68 42.97 -3.05 10.94
CA GLY A 68 44.36 -2.65 11.19
C GLY A 68 45.31 -3.78 11.59
N SER A 69 45.19 -4.98 11.01
CA SER A 69 46.19 -6.03 11.23
C SER A 69 47.51 -5.65 10.54
N ASN A 70 48.55 -5.33 11.32
CA ASN A 70 49.89 -4.99 10.83
C ASN A 70 50.64 -6.15 10.11
N LEU A 71 50.01 -7.32 9.96
CA LEU A 71 50.58 -8.45 9.24
C LEU A 71 49.99 -8.56 7.84
N GLN A 72 50.82 -8.29 6.83
CA GLN A 72 50.50 -8.46 5.41
C GLN A 72 49.88 -9.85 5.10
N PHE A 73 50.34 -10.90 5.79
CA PHE A 73 49.76 -12.25 5.66
C PHE A 73 48.26 -12.30 5.97
N ILE A 74 47.82 -11.64 7.05
CA ILE A 74 46.42 -11.60 7.46
C ILE A 74 45.60 -10.73 6.52
N GLU A 75 46.16 -9.62 6.05
CA GLU A 75 45.53 -8.75 5.05
C GLU A 75 45.34 -9.48 3.71
N SER A 76 46.33 -10.26 3.25
CA SER A 76 46.21 -11.10 2.05
C SER A 76 45.09 -12.13 2.18
N ILE A 77 44.93 -12.76 3.34
CA ILE A 77 43.82 -13.70 3.58
C ILE A 77 42.48 -12.95 3.55
N ARG A 78 42.38 -11.83 4.27
CA ARG A 78 41.17 -10.99 4.33
C ARG A 78 40.70 -10.58 2.93
N ASN A 79 41.61 -10.03 2.12
CA ASN A 79 41.32 -9.54 0.77
C ASN A 79 40.88 -10.64 -0.21
N ASN A 80 41.24 -11.90 0.04
CA ASN A 80 40.84 -13.03 -0.79
C ASN A 80 39.53 -13.68 -0.36
N ILE A 81 39.12 -13.51 0.90
CA ILE A 81 37.88 -14.08 1.44
C ILE A 81 36.66 -13.30 0.95
N ALA A 82 36.61 -11.98 1.18
CA ALA A 82 35.42 -11.16 0.91
C ALA A 82 35.72 -9.66 0.90
N CYS A 83 34.67 -8.84 0.70
CA CYS A 83 34.72 -7.39 0.84
C CYS A 83 34.78 -6.93 2.30
N ASN A 84 35.11 -5.65 2.51
CA ASN A 84 35.20 -5.04 3.84
C ASN A 84 33.88 -5.09 4.62
N ASP A 85 32.73 -4.90 3.96
CA ASP A 85 31.41 -4.88 4.60
C ASP A 85 31.13 -6.18 5.37
N LEU A 86 31.48 -7.34 4.80
CA LEU A 86 31.32 -8.64 5.47
C LEU A 86 32.06 -8.66 6.82
N PHE A 87 33.30 -8.16 6.86
CA PHE A 87 34.12 -8.19 8.06
C PHE A 87 33.64 -7.20 9.13
N GLU A 88 33.14 -6.03 8.72
CA GLU A 88 32.52 -5.08 9.63
C GLU A 88 31.27 -5.67 10.27
N ILE A 89 30.36 -6.22 9.45
CA ILE A 89 29.14 -6.91 9.90
C ILE A 89 29.50 -8.05 10.84
N TYR A 90 30.47 -8.91 10.45
CA TYR A 90 30.92 -10.02 11.28
C TYR A 90 31.39 -9.54 12.66
N THR A 91 32.20 -8.49 12.69
CA THR A 91 32.80 -7.95 13.92
C THR A 91 31.76 -7.37 14.84
N VAL A 92 30.83 -6.57 14.31
CA VAL A 92 29.73 -5.97 15.07
C VAL A 92 28.82 -7.05 15.66
N LEU A 93 28.34 -7.99 14.84
CA LEU A 93 27.45 -9.05 15.29
C LEU A 93 28.13 -10.03 16.26
N LYS A 94 29.42 -10.31 16.07
CA LYS A 94 30.22 -11.13 17.01
C LYS A 94 30.36 -10.44 18.36
N SER A 95 30.62 -9.14 18.37
CA SER A 95 30.73 -8.35 19.60
C SER A 95 29.40 -8.30 20.35
N ALA A 96 28.28 -8.26 19.62
CA ALA A 96 26.93 -8.35 20.17
C ALA A 96 26.50 -9.78 20.58
N LYS A 97 27.35 -10.80 20.36
CA LYS A 97 27.04 -12.23 20.57
C LYS A 97 25.86 -12.76 19.73
N LEU A 98 25.55 -12.10 18.60
CA LEU A 98 24.47 -12.49 17.69
C LEU A 98 24.97 -13.26 16.45
N MET A 99 26.28 -13.35 16.27
CA MET A 99 26.88 -14.06 15.13
C MET A 99 26.89 -15.58 15.33
N THR A 100 25.95 -16.26 14.68
CA THR A 100 25.87 -17.72 14.58
C THR A 100 26.40 -18.21 13.23
N GLU A 101 26.57 -19.53 13.09
CA GLU A 101 26.93 -20.12 11.78
C GLU A 101 25.83 -19.89 10.75
N HIS A 102 24.56 -20.02 11.18
CA HIS A 102 23.40 -19.81 10.32
C HIS A 102 23.30 -18.36 9.83
N SER A 103 23.42 -17.37 10.73
CA SER A 103 23.41 -15.96 10.33
C SER A 103 24.59 -15.64 9.41
N PHE A 104 25.77 -16.20 9.67
CA PHE A 104 26.93 -16.01 8.80
C PHE A 104 26.70 -16.58 7.39
N GLN A 105 26.11 -17.77 7.29
CA GLN A 105 25.79 -18.38 5.99
C GLN A 105 24.86 -17.49 5.16
N ILE A 106 23.82 -16.93 5.79
CA ILE A 106 22.91 -15.99 5.12
C ILE A 106 23.69 -14.77 4.65
N ILE A 107 24.40 -14.09 5.56
CA ILE A 107 25.14 -12.86 5.25
C ILE A 107 26.17 -13.09 4.14
N TYR A 108 26.93 -14.18 4.23
CA TYR A 108 27.97 -14.53 3.25
C TYR A 108 27.41 -14.80 1.85
N SER A 109 26.15 -15.23 1.75
CA SER A 109 25.47 -15.47 0.47
C SER A 109 24.84 -14.22 -0.14
N LEU A 110 24.77 -13.10 0.60
CA LEU A 110 24.15 -11.88 0.09
C LEU A 110 24.99 -11.24 -1.02
N PRO A 111 24.34 -10.65 -2.03
CA PRO A 111 25.03 -9.79 -2.99
C PRO A 111 25.58 -8.53 -2.29
N TYR A 112 26.44 -7.80 -2.99
CA TYR A 112 27.06 -6.57 -2.49
C TYR A 112 26.03 -5.57 -1.93
N ASP A 113 24.92 -5.35 -2.63
CA ASP A 113 23.87 -4.41 -2.18
C ASP A 113 23.23 -4.85 -0.86
N GLY A 114 23.07 -6.16 -0.65
CA GLY A 114 22.58 -6.73 0.60
C GLY A 114 23.59 -6.56 1.74
N LEU A 115 24.88 -6.75 1.47
CA LEU A 115 25.94 -6.49 2.45
C LEU A 115 26.01 -5.01 2.81
N SER A 116 25.99 -4.11 1.82
CA SER A 116 25.97 -2.66 2.02
C SER A 116 24.77 -2.21 2.85
N PHE A 117 23.58 -2.77 2.59
CA PHE A 117 22.38 -2.54 3.39
C PHE A 117 22.56 -2.96 4.87
N LEU A 118 23.08 -4.17 5.14
CA LEU A 118 23.33 -4.61 6.52
C LEU A 118 24.41 -3.77 7.21
N GLN A 119 25.45 -3.37 6.48
CA GLN A 119 26.51 -2.50 6.96
C GLN A 119 25.94 -1.14 7.37
N SER A 120 25.11 -0.53 6.52
CA SER A 120 24.44 0.75 6.78
C SER A 120 23.55 0.69 8.02
N LEU A 121 22.80 -0.41 8.19
CA LEU A 121 21.89 -0.59 9.32
C LEU A 121 22.60 -0.80 10.65
N PHE A 122 23.66 -1.60 10.69
CA PHE A 122 24.20 -2.11 11.95
C PHE A 122 25.61 -1.60 12.30
N CYS A 123 26.40 -1.24 11.29
CA CYS A 123 27.83 -0.94 11.45
C CYS A 123 28.15 0.57 11.42
N GLY A 124 27.16 1.40 11.05
CA GLY A 124 27.32 2.86 10.99
C GLY A 124 27.51 3.55 12.35
N LEU A 125 27.46 4.89 12.32
CA LEU A 125 27.59 5.72 13.52
C LEU A 125 26.57 5.32 14.60
N PRO A 126 26.90 5.42 15.90
CA PRO A 126 25.96 5.06 16.98
C PRO A 126 24.60 5.76 16.92
N SER A 127 24.55 6.99 16.40
CA SER A 127 23.31 7.76 16.20
C SER A 127 22.47 7.33 14.99
N GLN A 128 23.04 6.50 14.13
CA GLN A 128 22.41 6.03 12.89
C GLN A 128 22.14 4.53 12.92
N ARG A 129 22.93 3.74 13.64
CA ARG A 129 22.74 2.28 13.64
C ARG A 129 21.47 1.88 14.40
N ILE A 130 20.78 0.86 13.90
CA ILE A 130 19.66 0.23 14.60
C ILE A 130 20.22 -0.64 15.73
N ALA A 131 19.59 -0.56 16.91
CA ALA A 131 19.93 -1.40 18.04
C ALA A 131 19.76 -2.89 17.70
N LEU A 132 20.83 -3.65 17.91
CA LEU A 132 20.87 -5.07 17.59
C LEU A 132 20.24 -5.92 18.71
N ASN A 133 19.28 -6.74 18.33
CA ASN A 133 18.82 -7.89 19.10
C ASN A 133 18.60 -9.08 18.13
N SER A 134 18.33 -10.27 18.66
CA SER A 134 18.14 -11.48 17.84
C SER A 134 16.96 -11.36 16.88
N GLU A 135 15.83 -10.82 17.34
CA GLU A 135 14.59 -10.69 16.56
C GLU A 135 14.77 -9.77 15.36
N VAL A 136 15.31 -8.56 15.59
CA VAL A 136 15.63 -7.58 14.54
C VAL A 136 16.60 -8.18 13.53
N LEU A 137 17.67 -8.85 14.00
CA LEU A 137 18.65 -9.45 13.11
C LEU A 137 18.01 -10.52 12.23
N GLU A 138 17.27 -11.47 12.83
CA GLU A 138 16.63 -12.57 12.10
C GLU A 138 15.67 -12.04 11.03
N THR A 139 14.80 -11.09 11.38
CA THR A 139 13.87 -10.49 10.43
C THR A 139 14.60 -9.76 9.31
N VAL A 140 15.60 -8.95 9.63
CA VAL A 140 16.35 -8.17 8.63
C VAL A 140 17.11 -9.10 7.68
N LEU A 141 17.66 -10.21 8.16
CA LEU A 141 18.30 -11.22 7.30
C LEU A 141 17.30 -11.92 6.38
N VAL A 142 16.12 -12.28 6.88
CA VAL A 142 15.02 -12.82 6.06
C VAL A 142 14.62 -11.82 4.97
N ILE A 143 14.51 -10.53 5.29
CA ILE A 143 14.17 -9.50 4.31
C ILE A 143 15.30 -9.32 3.26
N ALA A 144 16.55 -9.18 3.71
CA ALA A 144 17.70 -8.95 2.83
C ALA A 144 17.92 -10.09 1.83
N SER A 145 17.62 -11.34 2.24
CA SER A 145 17.73 -12.51 1.37
C SER A 145 16.63 -12.61 0.29
N ARG A 146 15.49 -11.92 0.46
CA ARG A 146 14.33 -12.07 -0.43
C ARG A 146 14.29 -11.04 -1.56
N THR A 147 14.79 -9.82 -1.34
CA THR A 147 14.48 -8.73 -2.29
C THR A 147 15.57 -7.64 -2.36
N PRO A 148 16.49 -7.70 -3.35
CA PRO A 148 17.51 -6.67 -3.51
C PRO A 148 16.93 -5.32 -4.01
N TYR A 149 15.80 -5.35 -4.72
CA TYR A 149 15.25 -4.16 -5.40
C TYR A 149 14.66 -3.10 -4.46
N TYR A 150 14.26 -3.47 -3.24
CA TYR A 150 13.59 -2.56 -2.30
C TYR A 150 14.41 -2.20 -1.06
N LEU A 151 15.70 -2.58 -1.01
CA LEU A 151 16.56 -2.40 0.17
C LEU A 151 16.55 -0.96 0.72
N LYS A 152 16.47 0.04 -0.16
CA LYS A 152 16.39 1.45 0.25
C LYS A 152 15.10 1.79 1.02
N ILE A 153 13.93 1.36 0.55
CA ILE A 153 12.67 1.62 1.26
C ILE A 153 12.60 0.78 2.54
N ILE A 154 13.08 -0.47 2.49
CA ILE A 154 13.18 -1.32 3.68
C ILE A 154 14.02 -0.63 4.76
N GLU A 155 15.18 -0.09 4.38
CA GLU A 155 16.04 0.67 5.29
C GLU A 155 15.31 1.88 5.87
N GLN A 156 14.60 2.64 5.03
CA GLN A 156 13.81 3.79 5.47
C GLN A 156 12.72 3.37 6.48
N SER A 157 11.99 2.29 6.22
CA SER A 157 10.97 1.76 7.13
C SER A 157 11.55 1.33 8.47
N LEU A 158 12.65 0.57 8.46
CA LEU A 158 13.30 0.11 9.69
C LEU A 158 13.84 1.29 10.51
N ARG A 159 14.48 2.27 9.86
CA ARG A 159 14.97 3.49 10.53
C ARG A 159 13.83 4.34 11.07
N PHE A 160 12.74 4.47 10.32
CA PHE A 160 11.56 5.19 10.76
C PHE A 160 11.01 4.60 12.06
N LEU A 161 10.75 3.29 12.07
CA LEU A 161 10.27 2.58 13.26
C LEU A 161 11.26 2.67 14.43
N HIS A 162 12.55 2.49 14.17
CA HIS A 162 13.59 2.59 15.19
C HIS A 162 13.58 3.97 15.87
N ASN A 163 13.52 5.04 15.07
CA ASN A 163 13.54 6.42 15.58
C ASN A 163 12.29 6.80 16.39
N ARG A 164 11.18 6.06 16.25
CA ARG A 164 9.95 6.22 17.05
C ARG A 164 9.86 5.24 18.22
N ASN A 165 10.90 4.44 18.47
CA ASN A 165 10.87 3.33 19.42
C ASN A 165 9.72 2.33 19.13
N HIS A 166 9.41 2.13 17.85
CA HIS A 166 8.29 1.31 17.38
C HIS A 166 8.74 0.13 16.51
N LEU A 167 10.02 -0.26 16.63
CA LEU A 167 10.56 -1.46 15.98
C LEU A 167 10.17 -2.71 16.80
N THR A 168 8.86 -2.96 16.90
CA THR A 168 8.26 -4.07 17.63
C THR A 168 8.28 -5.35 16.79
N ILE A 169 8.03 -6.49 17.43
CA ILE A 169 7.88 -7.79 16.73
C ILE A 169 6.75 -7.71 15.69
N THR A 170 5.65 -7.02 16.01
CA THR A 170 4.53 -6.85 15.07
C THR A 170 4.95 -6.04 13.84
N ALA A 171 5.65 -4.93 14.02
CA ALA A 171 6.15 -4.12 12.91
C ALA A 171 7.15 -4.91 12.04
N LEU A 172 8.06 -5.65 12.67
CA LEU A 172 9.02 -6.53 11.98
C LEU A 172 8.32 -7.63 11.16
N ASN A 173 7.32 -8.28 11.74
CA ASN A 173 6.53 -9.31 11.07
C ASN A 173 5.73 -8.76 9.89
N LEU A 174 5.17 -7.55 10.01
CA LEU A 174 4.50 -6.86 8.90
C LEU A 174 5.48 -6.65 7.72
N LEU A 175 6.66 -6.08 7.98
CA LEU A 175 7.67 -5.84 6.94
C LEU A 175 8.11 -7.13 6.25
N ALA A 176 8.29 -8.22 7.01
CA ALA A 176 8.75 -9.50 6.46
C ALA A 176 7.67 -10.26 5.68
N SER A 177 6.41 -10.18 6.13
CA SER A 177 5.29 -10.87 5.50
C SER A 177 4.75 -10.15 4.26
N LYS A 178 4.86 -8.82 4.22
CA LYS A 178 4.32 -7.95 3.17
C LYS A 178 5.43 -7.23 2.37
N ILE A 179 6.57 -7.88 2.17
CA ILE A 179 7.73 -7.25 1.53
C ILE A 179 7.45 -6.69 0.11
N ASN A 180 6.51 -7.27 -0.62
CA ASN A 180 6.11 -6.80 -1.94
C ASN A 180 5.32 -5.48 -1.90
N ASP A 181 4.70 -5.18 -0.76
CA ASP A 181 3.90 -3.96 -0.53
C ASP A 181 4.69 -2.91 0.29
N ILE A 182 6.03 -3.04 0.36
CA ILE A 182 6.87 -2.24 1.27
C ILE A 182 6.73 -0.73 1.08
N HIS A 183 6.47 -0.28 -0.15
CA HIS A 183 6.19 1.13 -0.43
C HIS A 183 4.92 1.61 0.29
N SER A 184 3.84 0.83 0.18
CA SER A 184 2.59 1.14 0.86
C SER A 184 2.72 1.00 2.37
N ILE A 185 3.48 0.01 2.88
CA ILE A 185 3.77 -0.08 4.32
C ILE A 185 4.46 1.18 4.81
N PHE A 186 5.52 1.63 4.11
CA PHE A 186 6.27 2.80 4.53
C PHE A 186 5.38 4.05 4.60
N HIS A 187 4.55 4.26 3.57
CA HIS A 187 3.64 5.41 3.55
C HIS A 187 2.55 5.31 4.63
N ILE A 188 1.94 4.13 4.83
CA ILE A 188 0.99 3.88 5.93
C ILE A 188 1.63 4.24 7.28
N LEU A 189 2.86 3.80 7.55
CA LEU A 189 3.57 4.11 8.79
C LEU A 189 3.75 5.63 8.99
N GLN A 190 4.08 6.36 7.93
CA GLN A 190 4.21 7.83 7.98
C GLN A 190 2.87 8.52 8.26
N GLU A 191 1.79 8.06 7.63
CA GLU A 191 0.47 8.62 7.82
C GLU A 191 -0.10 8.31 9.22
N LEU A 192 0.17 7.13 9.78
CA LEU A 192 -0.21 6.81 11.16
C LEU A 192 0.58 7.64 12.20
N ASP A 193 1.88 7.86 11.99
CA ASP A 193 2.71 8.73 12.84
C ASP A 193 2.20 10.17 12.80
N ARG A 194 1.86 10.67 11.60
CA ARG A 194 1.26 12.00 11.41
C ARG A 194 -0.07 12.16 12.15
N ALA A 195 -0.89 11.12 12.15
CA ALA A 195 -2.17 11.08 12.86
C ALA A 195 -2.04 10.76 14.36
N ASN A 196 -0.82 10.54 14.87
CA ASN A 196 -0.55 10.09 16.24
C ASN A 196 -1.29 8.79 16.63
N CYS A 197 -1.50 7.88 15.69
CA CYS A 197 -2.19 6.61 15.90
C CYS A 197 -1.34 5.37 15.53
N LEU A 198 -0.02 5.55 15.36
CA LEU A 198 0.91 4.45 15.16
C LEU A 198 0.98 3.55 16.41
N ASN A 199 0.41 2.35 16.31
CA ASN A 199 0.42 1.33 17.36
C ASN A 199 0.36 -0.09 16.79
N ASP A 200 0.76 -1.09 17.59
CA ASP A 200 0.83 -2.50 17.16
C ASP A 200 -0.53 -3.08 16.72
N ARG A 201 -1.65 -2.63 17.28
CA ARG A 201 -2.98 -3.16 16.90
C ARG A 201 -3.33 -2.78 15.46
N CYS A 202 -3.04 -1.53 15.07
CA CYS A 202 -3.19 -1.08 13.69
C CYS A 202 -2.31 -1.92 12.74
N LEU A 203 -1.07 -2.21 13.15
CA LEU A 203 -0.15 -3.01 12.34
C LEU A 203 -0.63 -4.47 12.14
N ASP A 204 -1.23 -5.07 13.17
CA ASP A 204 -1.84 -6.41 13.07
C ASP A 204 -2.97 -6.46 12.04
N TYR A 205 -3.79 -5.39 11.93
CA TYR A 205 -4.84 -5.32 10.92
C TYR A 205 -4.28 -5.26 9.49
N PHE A 206 -3.19 -4.51 9.26
CA PHE A 206 -2.52 -4.48 7.95
C PHE A 206 -1.90 -5.82 7.59
N ALA A 207 -1.36 -6.56 8.56
CA ALA A 207 -0.78 -7.88 8.29
C ALA A 207 -1.83 -8.88 7.76
N GLN A 208 -3.09 -8.74 8.18
CA GLN A 208 -4.20 -9.59 7.76
C GLN A 208 -4.76 -9.22 6.38
N GLN A 209 -4.61 -7.96 5.97
CA GLN A 209 -5.15 -7.49 4.70
C GLN A 209 -4.32 -8.02 3.52
N GLU A 210 -4.97 -8.52 2.46
CA GLU A 210 -4.27 -9.13 1.33
C GLU A 210 -3.38 -8.13 0.57
N HIS A 211 -3.95 -6.97 0.24
CA HIS A 211 -3.29 -5.90 -0.51
C HIS A 211 -3.36 -4.57 0.24
N LEU A 212 -2.21 -3.94 0.45
CA LEU A 212 -2.13 -2.68 1.22
C LEU A 212 -2.30 -1.42 0.38
N HIS A 213 -2.25 -1.49 -0.95
CA HIS A 213 -2.30 -0.30 -1.80
C HIS A 213 -3.56 0.56 -1.56
N SER A 214 -4.74 -0.04 -1.48
CA SER A 214 -5.97 0.72 -1.25
C SER A 214 -6.13 1.21 0.19
N VAL A 215 -5.54 0.50 1.15
CA VAL A 215 -5.46 0.96 2.55
C VAL A 215 -4.60 2.21 2.63
N ASP A 216 -3.43 2.16 2.00
CA ASP A 216 -2.46 3.25 1.89
C ASP A 216 -3.11 4.52 1.31
N THR A 217 -3.73 4.43 0.14
CA THR A 217 -4.42 5.57 -0.47
C THR A 217 -5.54 6.09 0.43
N LEU A 218 -6.37 5.21 1.01
CA LEU A 218 -7.47 5.65 1.86
C LEU A 218 -7.02 6.36 3.12
N ILE A 219 -6.01 5.83 3.83
CA ILE A 219 -5.46 6.49 5.03
C ILE A 219 -4.97 7.89 4.68
N SER A 220 -4.26 8.04 3.55
CA SER A 220 -3.80 9.35 3.07
C SER A 220 -4.96 10.32 2.81
N LEU A 221 -6.02 9.84 2.13
CA LEU A 221 -7.19 10.65 1.83
C LEU A 221 -7.95 11.07 3.10
N LEU A 222 -8.05 10.18 4.10
CA LEU A 222 -8.70 10.47 5.38
C LEU A 222 -7.91 11.50 6.19
N ASN A 223 -6.58 11.38 6.25
CA ASN A 223 -5.73 12.39 6.87
C ASN A 223 -5.83 13.75 6.16
N ARG A 224 -5.90 13.77 4.82
CA ARG A 224 -6.17 15.00 4.05
C ARG A 224 -7.54 15.61 4.37
N ALA A 225 -8.53 14.77 4.65
CA ALA A 225 -9.86 15.19 5.09
C ALA A 225 -9.93 15.61 6.57
N GLU A 226 -8.81 15.56 7.29
CA GLU A 226 -8.74 15.79 8.75
C GLU A 226 -9.66 14.86 9.56
N ILE A 227 -9.96 13.66 9.03
CA ILE A 227 -10.73 12.65 9.75
C ILE A 227 -9.80 11.98 10.76
N THR A 228 -10.22 11.98 12.03
CA THR A 228 -9.46 11.31 13.10
C THR A 228 -9.39 9.81 12.86
N LEU A 229 -8.16 9.29 12.80
CA LEU A 229 -7.89 7.86 12.66
C LEU A 229 -7.76 7.23 14.04
N ASP A 230 -8.68 6.34 14.39
CA ASP A 230 -8.61 5.50 15.59
C ASP A 230 -8.53 4.00 15.25
N ASP A 231 -8.24 3.16 16.24
CA ASP A 231 -8.09 1.71 16.08
C ASP A 231 -9.32 1.06 15.41
N GLU A 232 -10.53 1.50 15.75
CA GLU A 232 -11.77 0.92 15.23
C GLU A 232 -12.03 1.32 13.77
N LEU A 233 -11.67 2.54 13.39
CA LEU A 233 -11.71 2.97 12.00
C LEU A 233 -10.71 2.21 11.15
N ILE A 234 -9.46 2.08 11.60
CA ILE A 234 -8.42 1.32 10.89
C ILE A 234 -8.84 -0.14 10.73
N LYS A 235 -9.33 -0.78 11.79
CA LYS A 235 -9.90 -2.12 11.74
C LYS A 235 -11.03 -2.25 10.71
N SER A 236 -11.95 -1.28 10.71
CA SER A 236 -13.08 -1.27 9.78
C SER A 236 -12.62 -1.15 8.33
N ILE A 237 -11.58 -0.35 8.06
CA ILE A 237 -10.96 -0.23 6.72
C ILE A 237 -10.32 -1.56 6.34
N CYS A 238 -9.46 -2.13 7.20
CA CYS A 238 -8.73 -3.36 6.91
C CYS A 238 -9.59 -4.61 6.80
N THR A 239 -10.79 -4.62 7.37
CA THR A 239 -11.74 -5.74 7.26
C THR A 239 -12.78 -5.55 6.14
N ASN A 240 -12.75 -4.41 5.44
CA ASN A 240 -13.70 -4.11 4.39
C ASN A 240 -13.32 -4.78 3.07
N SER A 241 -14.18 -5.68 2.57
CA SER A 241 -13.96 -6.36 1.29
C SER A 241 -14.07 -5.42 0.07
N ASN A 242 -14.68 -4.25 0.23
CA ASN A 242 -14.95 -3.27 -0.83
C ASN A 242 -14.00 -2.08 -0.78
N ILE A 243 -12.87 -2.20 -0.06
CA ILE A 243 -11.91 -1.11 0.16
C ILE A 243 -11.40 -0.47 -1.14
N HIS A 244 -11.20 -1.26 -2.19
CA HIS A 244 -10.77 -0.79 -3.50
C HIS A 244 -11.77 0.20 -4.11
N TYR A 245 -13.07 0.02 -3.87
CA TYR A 245 -14.10 0.94 -4.38
C TYR A 245 -14.22 2.21 -3.55
N LEU A 246 -13.99 2.10 -2.23
CA LEU A 246 -13.93 3.26 -1.35
C LEU A 246 -12.84 4.22 -1.82
N GLU A 247 -11.64 3.70 -2.14
CA GLU A 247 -10.53 4.50 -2.67
C GLU A 247 -10.93 5.35 -3.90
N GLU A 248 -11.85 4.87 -4.73
CA GLU A 248 -12.30 5.59 -5.93
C GLU A 248 -13.43 6.60 -5.67
N VAL A 249 -14.17 6.43 -4.58
CA VAL A 249 -15.31 7.30 -4.22
C VAL A 249 -14.88 8.44 -3.31
N ILE A 250 -13.97 8.19 -2.36
CA ILE A 250 -13.50 9.21 -1.41
C ILE A 250 -12.95 10.47 -2.08
N PRO A 251 -12.14 10.40 -3.16
CA PRO A 251 -11.68 11.58 -3.88
C PRO A 251 -12.85 12.42 -4.45
N VAL A 252 -13.91 11.77 -4.93
CA VAL A 252 -15.11 12.46 -5.44
C VAL A 252 -15.77 13.26 -4.33
N LEU A 253 -15.82 12.73 -3.12
CA LEU A 253 -16.42 13.44 -1.98
C LEU A 253 -15.52 14.57 -1.50
N LEU A 254 -14.21 14.36 -1.46
CA LEU A 254 -13.21 15.36 -1.07
C LEU A 254 -13.18 16.57 -2.01
N ASP A 255 -13.38 16.34 -3.30
CA ASP A 255 -13.37 17.40 -4.32
C ASP A 255 -14.75 18.05 -4.50
N SER A 256 -15.74 17.73 -3.66
CA SER A 256 -17.04 18.42 -3.65
C SER A 256 -16.93 19.77 -2.93
N LYS A 257 -17.56 20.81 -3.50
CA LYS A 257 -17.62 22.15 -2.87
C LYS A 257 -18.65 22.24 -1.74
N GLU A 258 -19.74 21.48 -1.87
CA GLU A 258 -20.93 21.60 -1.02
C GLU A 258 -21.03 20.48 0.03
N LEU A 259 -20.22 19.42 -0.10
CA LEU A 259 -20.15 18.31 0.84
C LEU A 259 -18.79 18.27 1.52
N LEU A 260 -18.80 18.39 2.86
CA LEU A 260 -17.62 18.10 3.67
C LEU A 260 -17.58 16.61 3.99
N LEU A 261 -16.53 15.92 3.55
CA LEU A 261 -16.26 14.55 3.99
C LEU A 261 -15.94 14.55 5.48
N ASN A 262 -16.70 13.80 6.26
CA ASN A 262 -16.55 13.67 7.70
C ASN A 262 -16.69 12.20 8.14
N ILE A 263 -16.52 11.93 9.44
CA ILE A 263 -16.55 10.56 9.94
C ILE A 263 -17.90 9.88 9.72
N GLU A 264 -19.02 10.61 9.81
CA GLU A 264 -20.35 10.01 9.61
C GLU A 264 -20.57 9.59 8.16
N THR A 265 -20.22 10.45 7.20
CA THR A 265 -20.32 10.13 5.77
C THR A 265 -19.40 8.99 5.38
N PHE A 266 -18.17 8.95 5.91
CA PHE A 266 -17.26 7.83 5.68
C PHE A 266 -17.78 6.52 6.28
N THR A 267 -18.31 6.56 7.51
CA THR A 267 -18.93 5.39 8.17
C THR A 267 -20.13 4.87 7.40
N MET A 268 -20.92 5.75 6.78
CA MET A 268 -22.02 5.32 5.89
C MET A 268 -21.51 4.55 4.68
N LEU A 269 -20.39 4.97 4.08
CA LEU A 269 -19.77 4.29 2.94
C LEU A 269 -19.17 2.94 3.32
N LEU A 270 -18.52 2.84 4.49
CA LEU A 270 -17.97 1.58 5.00
C LEU A 270 -19.05 0.48 5.14
N LYS A 271 -20.30 0.87 5.39
CA LYS A 271 -21.44 -0.05 5.53
C LYS A 271 -22.07 -0.47 4.19
N GLN A 272 -21.63 0.13 3.08
CA GLN A 272 -22.20 -0.18 1.78
C GLN A 272 -21.62 -1.47 1.19
N ASP A 273 -22.45 -2.16 0.41
CA ASP A 273 -22.05 -3.37 -0.29
C ASP A 273 -21.46 -3.08 -1.67
N PHE A 274 -21.00 -4.14 -2.35
CA PHE A 274 -20.45 -4.04 -3.70
C PHE A 274 -21.46 -3.45 -4.71
N ILE A 275 -22.76 -3.75 -4.57
CA ILE A 275 -23.80 -3.29 -5.51
C ILE A 275 -23.91 -1.77 -5.44
N PHE A 276 -23.88 -1.19 -4.24
CA PHE A 276 -23.82 0.25 -4.06
C PHE A 276 -22.68 0.88 -4.88
N PHE A 277 -21.46 0.36 -4.74
CA PHE A 277 -20.30 0.93 -5.44
C PHE A 277 -20.37 0.76 -6.95
N LEU A 278 -20.92 -0.35 -7.43
CA LEU A 278 -21.10 -0.61 -8.86
C LEU A 278 -22.10 0.36 -9.50
N GLU A 279 -23.23 0.59 -8.85
CA GLU A 279 -24.35 1.33 -9.44
C GLU A 279 -24.29 2.84 -9.17
N LYS A 280 -23.78 3.23 -8.00
CA LYS A 280 -23.98 4.59 -7.46
C LYS A 280 -22.71 5.45 -7.50
N LYS A 281 -21.54 4.86 -7.78
CA LYS A 281 -20.30 5.60 -7.99
C LYS A 281 -20.41 6.60 -9.16
N SER A 282 -21.03 6.23 -10.28
CA SER A 282 -21.23 7.14 -11.42
C SER A 282 -22.13 8.31 -11.04
N VAL A 283 -23.17 8.05 -10.26
CA VAL A 283 -24.11 9.07 -9.75
C VAL A 283 -23.36 10.11 -8.90
N LEU A 284 -22.55 9.66 -7.95
CA LEU A 284 -21.74 10.55 -7.11
C LEU A 284 -20.79 11.41 -7.93
N LYS A 285 -20.10 10.82 -8.92
CA LYS A 285 -19.21 11.56 -9.84
C LYS A 285 -19.95 12.62 -10.64
N ILE A 286 -21.13 12.29 -11.14
CA ILE A 286 -21.94 13.24 -11.90
C ILE A 286 -22.43 14.38 -11.02
N LEU A 287 -22.93 14.07 -9.82
CA LEU A 287 -23.37 15.08 -8.85
C LEU A 287 -22.22 16.03 -8.49
N GLN A 288 -21.04 15.50 -8.23
CA GLN A 288 -19.86 16.32 -7.92
C GLN A 288 -19.45 17.20 -9.10
N LYS A 289 -19.39 16.64 -10.33
CA LYS A 289 -18.99 17.39 -11.54
C LYS A 289 -19.90 18.60 -11.81
N ASN A 290 -21.15 18.53 -11.36
CA ASN A 290 -22.14 19.60 -11.57
C ASN A 290 -22.39 20.46 -10.32
N ASP A 291 -21.55 20.35 -9.28
CA ASP A 291 -21.71 21.06 -8.01
C ASP A 291 -23.07 20.80 -7.32
N LEU A 292 -23.64 19.60 -7.51
CA LEU A 292 -24.94 19.16 -6.95
C LEU A 292 -24.79 18.16 -5.79
N LEU A 293 -23.56 17.82 -5.42
CA LEU A 293 -23.28 16.87 -4.35
C LEU A 293 -23.20 17.58 -3.00
N ASP A 294 -24.36 17.83 -2.40
CA ASP A 294 -24.49 18.26 -1.00
C ASP A 294 -24.77 17.08 -0.06
N LYS A 295 -24.87 17.36 1.25
CA LYS A 295 -25.17 16.33 2.27
C LYS A 295 -26.49 15.58 2.00
N ARG A 296 -27.53 16.26 1.54
CA ARG A 296 -28.84 15.64 1.31
C ARG A 296 -28.81 14.74 0.09
N ALA A 297 -28.15 15.18 -0.98
CA ALA A 297 -27.95 14.40 -2.18
C ALA A 297 -27.13 13.14 -1.86
N PHE A 298 -26.05 13.28 -1.08
CA PHE A 298 -25.25 12.15 -0.62
C PHE A 298 -26.07 11.14 0.19
N ASP A 299 -26.80 11.61 1.22
CA ASP A 299 -27.63 10.74 2.07
C ASP A 299 -28.69 10.01 1.22
N HIS A 300 -29.30 10.71 0.26
CA HIS A 300 -30.30 10.13 -0.64
C HIS A 300 -29.72 9.02 -1.52
N VAL A 301 -28.55 9.26 -2.12
CA VAL A 301 -27.80 8.27 -2.93
C VAL A 301 -27.46 7.04 -2.09
N CYS A 302 -27.03 7.24 -0.84
CA CYS A 302 -26.67 6.14 0.07
C CYS A 302 -27.87 5.29 0.50
N THR A 303 -29.06 5.88 0.63
CA THR A 303 -30.21 5.21 1.26
C THR A 303 -31.28 4.69 0.29
N ASN A 304 -31.36 5.23 -0.94
CA ASN A 304 -32.45 4.93 -1.87
C ASN A 304 -31.93 4.24 -3.14
N ASP A 305 -32.81 3.51 -3.84
CA ASP A 305 -32.52 3.04 -5.19
C ASP A 305 -32.51 4.22 -6.17
N ILE A 306 -31.37 4.39 -6.86
CA ILE A 306 -31.10 5.55 -7.72
C ILE A 306 -30.92 5.19 -9.19
N PHE A 307 -31.38 4.01 -9.61
CA PHE A 307 -31.36 3.59 -11.01
C PHE A 307 -32.05 4.62 -11.94
N SER A 308 -33.08 5.32 -11.45
CA SER A 308 -33.75 6.44 -12.12
C SER A 308 -32.96 7.75 -12.07
N LEU A 309 -32.25 8.02 -10.97
CA LEU A 309 -31.44 9.24 -10.80
C LEU A 309 -30.17 9.21 -11.66
N ASN A 310 -29.56 8.04 -11.87
CA ASN A 310 -28.39 7.88 -12.74
C ASN A 310 -28.72 8.25 -14.20
N GLN A 311 -29.86 7.79 -14.72
CA GLN A 311 -30.34 8.20 -16.05
C GLN A 311 -30.70 9.69 -16.11
N ILE A 312 -31.39 10.23 -15.10
CA ILE A 312 -31.74 11.65 -15.01
C ILE A 312 -30.47 12.51 -14.96
N LEU A 313 -29.46 12.12 -14.19
CA LEU A 313 -28.21 12.86 -14.04
C LEU A 313 -27.29 12.72 -15.24
N VAL A 314 -27.24 11.56 -15.92
CA VAL A 314 -26.56 11.41 -17.22
C VAL A 314 -27.17 12.38 -18.25
N ILE A 315 -28.50 12.44 -18.33
CA ILE A 315 -29.23 13.37 -19.21
C ILE A 315 -28.94 14.85 -18.85
N LEU A 316 -28.86 15.15 -17.56
CA LEU A 316 -28.59 16.51 -17.06
C LEU A 316 -27.10 16.90 -17.09
N SER A 317 -26.17 15.94 -17.20
CA SER A 317 -24.72 16.16 -17.14
C SER A 317 -24.01 16.09 -18.49
N ASP A 318 -24.59 15.40 -19.47
CA ASP A 318 -24.15 15.50 -20.87
C ASP A 318 -24.42 16.89 -21.47
N LYS A 319 -25.21 17.73 -20.77
CA LYS A 319 -25.55 19.08 -21.22
C LYS A 319 -25.56 20.05 -20.04
N SER A 320 -24.64 21.01 -20.07
CA SER A 320 -24.47 22.16 -19.16
C SER A 320 -25.68 23.13 -19.06
N LEU A 321 -26.90 22.65 -19.26
CA LEU A 321 -28.01 23.41 -19.85
C LEU A 321 -29.31 23.23 -19.04
N LEU A 322 -29.37 23.74 -17.81
CA LEU A 322 -30.66 23.88 -17.12
C LEU A 322 -31.16 25.33 -17.03
N LYS A 323 -30.40 26.32 -17.51
CA LYS A 323 -30.90 27.70 -17.59
C LYS A 323 -31.38 28.14 -18.97
N ASP A 324 -30.94 27.52 -20.07
CA ASP A 324 -31.07 28.16 -21.39
C ASP A 324 -31.93 27.46 -22.47
N ASN A 325 -32.50 26.26 -22.30
CA ASN A 325 -33.03 25.54 -23.48
C ASN A 325 -34.39 24.84 -23.34
N LYS A 326 -35.45 25.54 -23.77
CA LYS A 326 -36.78 24.99 -24.13
C LYS A 326 -36.71 23.89 -25.21
N GLU A 327 -35.66 23.86 -26.02
CA GLU A 327 -35.46 22.86 -27.08
C GLU A 327 -35.20 21.45 -26.54
N ILE A 328 -34.65 21.32 -25.32
CA ILE A 328 -34.34 20.03 -24.70
C ILE A 328 -35.61 19.34 -24.20
N ILE A 329 -36.55 20.13 -23.66
CA ILE A 329 -37.91 19.69 -23.33
C ILE A 329 -38.60 19.15 -24.61
N ASN A 330 -38.40 19.80 -25.75
CA ASN A 330 -38.95 19.34 -27.04
C ASN A 330 -38.28 18.06 -27.56
N SER A 331 -36.98 17.82 -27.33
CA SER A 331 -36.33 16.55 -27.70
C SER A 331 -36.79 15.38 -26.83
N VAL A 332 -37.01 15.62 -25.53
CA VAL A 332 -37.61 14.64 -24.61
C VAL A 332 -39.05 14.31 -25.03
N PHE A 333 -39.79 15.30 -25.53
CA PHE A 333 -41.13 15.11 -26.11
C PHE A 333 -41.14 14.39 -27.47
N ASN A 334 -40.01 14.33 -28.19
CA ASN A 334 -39.90 13.76 -29.54
C ASN A 334 -39.43 12.29 -29.60
N LYS A 335 -39.53 11.53 -28.49
CA LYS A 335 -39.43 10.05 -28.44
C LYS A 335 -38.05 9.42 -28.69
N GLU A 336 -36.99 9.90 -28.05
CA GLU A 336 -35.69 9.18 -27.99
C GLU A 336 -35.46 8.36 -26.70
N PHE A 337 -36.43 8.31 -25.78
CA PHE A 337 -36.31 7.57 -24.53
C PHE A 337 -37.37 6.46 -24.38
N ASP A 338 -36.93 5.35 -23.79
CA ASP A 338 -37.72 4.14 -23.58
C ASP A 338 -38.92 4.41 -22.65
N ASP A 339 -40.12 4.09 -23.15
CA ASP A 339 -41.41 4.68 -22.78
C ASP A 339 -41.89 4.37 -21.33
N TYR A 340 -41.22 3.48 -20.59
CA TYR A 340 -41.81 2.86 -19.39
C TYR A 340 -41.63 3.62 -18.06
N ARG A 341 -40.78 4.65 -17.97
CA ARG A 341 -40.43 5.26 -16.65
C ARG A 341 -40.46 6.79 -16.59
N PHE A 342 -40.91 7.45 -17.66
CA PHE A 342 -41.03 8.91 -17.72
C PHE A 342 -42.04 9.46 -16.69
N TYR A 343 -43.09 8.69 -16.39
CA TYR A 343 -44.16 9.09 -15.48
C TYR A 343 -43.69 9.36 -14.04
N SER A 344 -42.76 8.56 -13.54
CA SER A 344 -42.20 8.71 -12.19
C SER A 344 -41.32 9.96 -12.07
N ALA A 345 -40.66 10.35 -13.17
CA ALA A 345 -39.78 11.51 -13.23
C ALA A 345 -40.56 12.83 -13.20
N ILE A 346 -41.76 12.89 -13.80
CA ILE A 346 -42.61 14.09 -13.81
C ILE A 346 -42.93 14.54 -12.38
N ARG A 347 -43.28 13.60 -11.48
CA ARG A 347 -43.60 13.92 -10.08
C ARG A 347 -42.41 14.48 -9.31
N TYR A 348 -41.21 14.01 -9.61
CA TYR A 348 -39.97 14.53 -9.01
C TYR A 348 -39.63 15.93 -9.53
N LEU A 349 -39.72 16.13 -10.85
CA LEU A 349 -39.46 17.43 -11.49
C LEU A 349 -40.48 18.50 -11.05
N GLN A 350 -41.74 18.11 -10.82
CA GLN A 350 -42.77 18.98 -10.26
C GLN A 350 -42.49 19.33 -8.80
N LYS A 351 -42.10 18.36 -7.96
CA LYS A 351 -41.71 18.61 -6.55
C LYS A 351 -40.47 19.49 -6.41
N ALA A 352 -39.58 19.45 -7.40
CA ALA A 352 -38.37 20.27 -7.46
C ALA A 352 -38.61 21.67 -8.06
N ASN A 353 -39.85 22.03 -8.43
CA ASN A 353 -40.19 23.30 -9.09
C ASN A 353 -39.46 23.52 -10.43
N LEU A 354 -39.07 22.43 -11.10
CA LEU A 354 -38.32 22.46 -12.37
C LEU A 354 -39.23 22.43 -13.61
N LEU A 355 -40.55 22.31 -13.43
CA LEU A 355 -41.54 22.33 -14.50
C LEU A 355 -42.55 23.45 -14.25
N ASP A 356 -42.69 24.36 -15.22
CA ASP A 356 -43.83 25.28 -15.24
C ASP A 356 -45.12 24.55 -15.64
N GLN A 357 -46.26 25.18 -15.36
CA GLN A 357 -47.59 24.58 -15.57
C GLN A 357 -47.82 24.18 -17.04
N THR A 358 -47.18 24.89 -17.97
CA THR A 358 -47.30 24.65 -19.41
C THR A 358 -46.52 23.41 -19.85
N SER A 359 -45.31 23.23 -19.31
CA SER A 359 -44.45 22.07 -19.53
C SER A 359 -45.05 20.82 -18.88
N LEU A 360 -45.58 20.97 -17.67
CA LEU A 360 -46.29 19.91 -16.94
C LEU A 360 -47.52 19.42 -17.73
N THR A 361 -48.33 20.33 -18.26
CA THR A 361 -49.51 19.99 -19.09
C THR A 361 -49.13 19.24 -20.36
N SER A 362 -48.00 19.60 -20.98
CA SER A 362 -47.48 18.90 -22.17
C SER A 362 -46.99 17.49 -21.84
N CYS A 363 -46.31 17.29 -20.71
CA CYS A 363 -45.91 15.97 -20.22
C CYS A 363 -47.11 15.04 -20.04
N TYR A 364 -48.20 15.51 -19.41
CA TYR A 364 -49.40 14.70 -19.20
C TYR A 364 -50.14 14.33 -20.50
N LYS A 365 -50.21 15.24 -21.48
CA LYS A 365 -50.81 14.95 -22.79
C LYS A 365 -50.07 13.87 -23.57
N LEU A 366 -48.74 13.82 -23.43
CA LEU A 366 -47.91 12.79 -24.07
C LEU A 366 -48.06 11.42 -23.41
N SER A 367 -48.21 11.36 -22.09
CA SER A 367 -48.51 10.12 -21.37
C SER A 367 -49.89 9.55 -21.74
N LEU A 368 -50.90 10.41 -21.93
CA LEU A 368 -52.26 10.00 -22.32
C LEU A 368 -52.35 9.37 -23.73
N LYS A 369 -51.44 9.70 -24.64
CA LYS A 369 -51.46 9.20 -26.04
C LYS A 369 -50.90 7.78 -26.22
N LYS A 370 -50.28 7.16 -25.20
CA LYS A 370 -49.50 5.92 -25.39
C LYS A 370 -49.86 4.73 -24.50
N THR A 371 -50.70 4.87 -23.47
CA THR A 371 -51.01 3.76 -22.54
C THR A 371 -52.50 3.65 -22.21
N LYS A 372 -53.11 2.50 -22.54
CA LYS A 372 -54.48 2.14 -22.08
C LYS A 372 -54.50 1.47 -20.71
N ALA A 373 -53.35 0.98 -20.21
CA ALA A 373 -53.29 0.07 -19.06
C ALA A 373 -53.19 0.75 -17.68
N GLU A 374 -52.90 2.05 -17.60
CA GLU A 374 -52.67 2.74 -16.31
C GLU A 374 -53.48 4.04 -16.18
N LEU A 375 -54.71 4.03 -16.72
CA LEU A 375 -55.63 5.17 -16.59
C LEU A 375 -55.91 5.53 -15.13
N PHE A 376 -55.88 4.55 -14.22
CA PHE A 376 -56.20 4.73 -12.80
C PHE A 376 -55.11 5.48 -12.02
N ASP A 377 -53.83 5.18 -12.25
CA ASP A 377 -52.73 5.90 -11.60
C ASP A 377 -52.63 7.33 -12.14
N LEU A 378 -52.90 7.51 -13.43
CA LEU A 378 -52.93 8.81 -14.09
C LEU A 378 -54.08 9.70 -13.60
N LEU A 379 -55.26 9.13 -13.34
CA LEU A 379 -56.40 9.82 -12.72
C LEU A 379 -56.12 10.18 -11.25
N LYS A 380 -55.48 9.29 -10.49
CA LYS A 380 -55.10 9.55 -9.10
C LYS A 380 -54.12 10.71 -8.98
N LEU A 381 -53.23 10.86 -9.95
CA LEU A 381 -52.26 11.96 -10.00
C LEU A 381 -52.89 13.28 -10.45
N PHE A 382 -53.97 13.26 -11.24
CA PHE A 382 -54.77 14.46 -11.51
C PHE A 382 -55.54 14.95 -10.29
N ASP A 383 -56.09 14.02 -9.49
CA ASP A 383 -56.71 14.34 -8.20
C ASP A 383 -55.69 14.91 -7.21
N ASP A 384 -54.53 14.27 -7.05
CA ASP A 384 -53.47 14.71 -6.12
C ASP A 384 -52.83 16.07 -6.49
N SER A 385 -52.99 16.51 -7.74
CA SER A 385 -52.39 17.75 -8.26
C SER A 385 -53.39 18.88 -8.51
N ASN A 386 -54.67 18.73 -8.12
CA ASN A 386 -55.77 19.67 -8.40
C ASN A 386 -55.83 20.05 -9.89
N PHE A 387 -55.53 19.10 -10.78
CA PHE A 387 -55.46 19.34 -12.21
C PHE A 387 -56.87 19.33 -12.81
N SER A 388 -57.37 20.49 -13.23
CA SER A 388 -58.66 20.59 -13.96
C SER A 388 -58.43 20.67 -15.46
N ILE A 389 -59.02 19.76 -16.23
CA ILE A 389 -59.02 19.81 -17.70
C ILE A 389 -60.47 19.88 -18.20
N SER A 390 -60.75 20.76 -19.16
CA SER A 390 -62.10 20.90 -19.72
C SER A 390 -62.48 19.69 -20.58
N LYS A 391 -63.78 19.36 -20.63
CA LYS A 391 -64.31 18.21 -21.39
C LYS A 391 -63.92 18.25 -22.87
N GLU A 392 -63.84 19.45 -23.45
CA GLU A 392 -63.39 19.70 -24.82
C GLU A 392 -61.93 19.31 -25.05
N LYS A 393 -61.04 19.50 -24.05
CA LYS A 393 -59.61 19.14 -24.15
C LYS A 393 -59.34 17.65 -23.93
N LEU A 394 -60.31 16.92 -23.38
CA LEU A 394 -60.24 15.47 -23.14
C LEU A 394 -60.64 14.66 -24.39
N GLY A 395 -61.56 15.21 -25.20
CA GLY A 395 -62.01 14.60 -26.46
C GLY A 395 -60.91 14.41 -27.51
N ASP A 396 -59.89 15.27 -27.51
CA ASP A 396 -58.76 15.19 -28.45
C ASP A 396 -57.69 14.14 -28.07
N CYS A 397 -57.82 13.49 -26.91
CA CYS A 397 -56.83 12.54 -26.40
C CYS A 397 -57.29 11.07 -26.41
N VAL A 398 -58.55 10.78 -26.76
CA VAL A 398 -59.09 9.41 -26.84
C VAL A 398 -59.66 9.16 -28.24
N PHE A 399 -58.77 9.07 -29.23
CA PHE A 399 -59.00 8.32 -30.48
C PHE A 399 -57.66 7.79 -31.00
#